data_AF-A0A7C7US54-F1
#
_entry.id   AF-A0A7C7US54-F1
#
_cell.length_a   1.000
_cell.length_b   1.000
_cell.length_c   1.000
_cell.angle_alpha   90.00
_cell.angle_beta   90.00
_cell.angle_gamma   90.00
#
_symmetry.space_group_name_H-M   'P 1'
#
loop_
_entity.id
_entity.type
_entity.pdbx_description
1 polymer ?
#
loop_
_entity_poly.entity_id
_entity_poly.type
_entity_poly.pdbx_seq_one_letter_code
_entity_poly.pdbx_strand_id
1 'polypeptide(L)'
;MTVAAMEKGFDPWLNQVWALLEDSLGWLFAAVTIYRLYLCLQPPITSTDLLRSIGFGKEFWKYGLTIYNYPAEHFVGTPYAQHWPYQHFIYPALAMLFFALVSKIWPALFFGKLVLTGIEGLNAFLIWKISGDRLLALLYYISPASLWWVSREGQYEPLPVLFGLIALYLLSRRPQWAYLNLALAIQTKYTPGFLLPYFLRKKIGWKEGLFFSVGFIPSILFALRSEYIFRIFTPGYMPTDCNSYTWNIFDAEKLCGTPFWLVVANALLTYGILILCLVFAARRVLSLSKGRRVFQYLGLVLFIIFVKSVGRAGFWYILTIPLFALTIDEPWERRLFFSLSLFEMAALHNLIIGPFGWVSESPPYPYLWGL
;
A
#
# COMPACT_ATOMS: atom_id res chain seq x y z
N MET A 1 -51.42 -4.40 34.07
CA MET A 1 -50.04 -4.52 34.59
C MET A 1 -49.08 -4.40 33.42
N THR A 2 -48.35 -3.29 33.42
CA THR A 2 -47.45 -2.77 32.40
C THR A 2 -46.08 -3.46 32.43
N VAL A 3 -45.60 -3.95 31.30
CA VAL A 3 -44.18 -4.29 31.11
C VAL A 3 -43.49 -3.05 30.52
N ALA A 4 -43.11 -2.16 31.42
CA ALA A 4 -42.22 -1.04 31.17
C ALA A 4 -41.01 -1.20 32.10
N ALA A 5 -39.91 -1.76 31.57
CA ALA A 5 -38.54 -1.81 32.12
C ALA A 5 -37.74 -2.71 31.17
N MET A 6 -36.59 -2.37 30.57
CA MET A 6 -35.52 -1.48 31.00
C MET A 6 -34.88 -0.83 29.76
N GLU A 7 -35.16 0.45 29.50
CA GLU A 7 -34.14 1.31 28.92
C GLU A 7 -33.20 1.68 30.07
N LYS A 8 -32.15 0.88 30.29
CA LYS A 8 -31.06 1.27 31.18
C LYS A 8 -30.36 2.46 30.53
N GLY A 9 -30.66 3.66 31.03
CA GLY A 9 -29.91 4.86 30.75
C GLY A 9 -28.42 4.59 30.96
N PHE A 10 -27.67 4.69 29.86
CA PHE A 10 -26.22 4.82 29.95
C PHE A 10 -25.90 6.06 30.81
N ASP A 11 -24.93 5.93 31.70
CA ASP A 11 -24.44 6.99 32.58
C ASP A 11 -24.19 8.28 31.75
N PRO A 12 -24.83 9.42 32.08
CA PRO A 12 -24.64 10.69 31.38
C PRO A 12 -23.17 11.10 31.26
N TRP A 13 -22.32 10.70 32.23
CA TRP A 13 -20.89 10.96 32.20
C TRP A 13 -20.17 10.13 31.13
N LEU A 14 -20.51 8.84 30.98
CA LEU A 14 -19.95 8.00 29.92
C LEU A 14 -20.32 8.53 28.53
N ASN A 15 -21.56 8.99 28.35
CA ASN A 15 -21.99 9.60 27.08
C ASN A 15 -21.24 10.90 26.77
N GLN A 16 -20.94 11.73 27.78
CA GLN A 16 -20.13 12.94 27.61
C GLN A 16 -18.66 12.64 27.30
N VAL A 17 -18.06 11.65 27.96
CA VAL A 17 -16.68 11.20 27.67
C VAL A 17 -16.60 10.61 26.26
N TRP A 18 -17.58 9.81 25.84
CA TRP A 18 -17.65 9.29 24.48
C TRP A 18 -17.83 10.40 23.44
N ALA A 19 -18.69 11.39 23.68
CA ALA A 19 -18.84 12.54 22.80
C ALA A 19 -17.54 13.35 22.69
N LEU A 20 -16.86 13.62 23.81
CA LEU A 20 -15.55 14.28 23.84
C LEU A 20 -14.47 13.49 23.09
N LEU A 21 -14.46 12.17 23.23
CA LEU A 21 -13.52 11.30 22.52
C LEU A 21 -13.83 11.26 21.01
N GLU A 22 -15.11 11.16 20.62
CA GLU A 22 -15.50 11.20 19.21
C GLU A 22 -15.13 12.54 18.56
N ASP A 23 -15.36 13.65 19.25
CA ASP A 23 -14.93 14.98 18.81
C ASP A 23 -13.40 15.07 18.70
N SER A 24 -12.67 14.51 19.66
CA SER A 24 -11.19 14.52 19.64
C SER A 24 -10.59 13.76 18.46
N LEU A 25 -11.21 12.64 18.05
CA LEU A 25 -10.76 11.86 16.89
C LEU A 25 -11.00 12.63 15.57
N GLY A 26 -12.12 13.35 15.48
CA GLY A 26 -12.44 14.21 14.34
C GLY A 26 -11.43 15.35 14.17
N TRP A 27 -11.12 16.06 15.26
CA TRP A 27 -10.11 17.13 15.24
C TRP A 27 -8.71 16.61 14.91
N LEU A 28 -8.32 15.45 15.45
CA LEU A 28 -7.04 14.84 15.14
C LEU A 28 -6.95 14.43 13.65
N PHE A 29 -8.03 13.87 13.10
CA PHE A 29 -8.10 13.55 11.67
C PHE A 29 -7.97 14.81 10.80
N ALA A 30 -8.62 15.91 11.18
CA ALA A 30 -8.52 17.19 10.47
C ALA A 30 -7.10 17.76 10.53
N ALA A 31 -6.48 17.80 11.72
CA ALA A 31 -5.11 18.28 11.91
C ALA A 31 -4.11 17.46 11.08
N VAL A 32 -4.25 16.14 11.07
CA VAL A 32 -3.40 15.26 10.26
C VAL A 32 -3.64 15.46 8.77
N THR A 33 -4.88 15.71 8.35
CA THR A 33 -5.18 16.03 6.95
C THR A 33 -4.49 17.32 6.51
N ILE A 34 -4.53 18.38 7.34
CA ILE A 34 -3.81 19.63 7.06
C ILE A 34 -2.31 19.36 6.94
N TYR A 35 -1.73 18.57 7.85
CA TYR A 35 -0.32 18.21 7.79
C TYR A 35 0.04 17.40 6.52
N ARG A 36 -0.81 16.43 6.12
CA ARG A 36 -0.63 15.68 4.87
C ARG A 36 -0.65 16.58 3.63
N LEU A 37 -1.55 17.56 3.59
CA LEU A 37 -1.59 18.55 2.50
C LEU A 37 -0.31 19.38 2.46
N TYR A 38 0.20 19.81 3.62
CA TYR A 38 1.51 20.46 3.71
C TYR A 38 2.65 19.58 3.17
N LEU A 39 2.66 18.27 3.48
CA LEU A 39 3.65 17.34 2.94
C LEU A 39 3.54 17.17 1.41
N CYS A 40 2.32 17.20 0.85
CA CYS A 40 2.11 17.11 -0.60
C CYS A 40 2.73 18.29 -1.35
N LEU A 41 2.77 19.47 -0.73
CA LEU A 41 3.37 20.69 -1.28
C LEU A 41 4.91 20.63 -1.34
N GLN A 42 5.54 19.63 -0.74
CA GLN A 42 6.99 19.48 -0.77
C GLN A 42 7.41 18.48 -1.86
N PRO A 43 8.53 18.69 -2.57
CA PRO A 43 8.97 17.78 -3.63
C PRO A 43 9.60 16.51 -3.05
N PRO A 44 9.35 15.30 -3.62
CA PRO A 44 9.98 14.05 -3.19
C PRO A 44 11.50 14.21 -3.03
N ILE A 45 12.09 13.59 -2.01
CA ILE A 45 13.53 13.71 -1.72
C ILE A 45 14.24 12.37 -1.89
N THR A 46 13.57 11.28 -1.53
CA THR A 46 14.17 9.95 -1.46
C THR A 46 13.83 9.04 -2.64
N SER A 47 12.88 9.44 -3.50
CA SER A 47 12.53 8.68 -4.71
C SER A 47 12.04 9.57 -5.85
N THR A 48 12.27 9.13 -7.09
CA THR A 48 11.71 9.70 -8.32
C THR A 48 10.60 8.84 -8.92
N ASP A 49 10.10 7.83 -8.19
CA ASP A 49 9.10 6.87 -8.68
C ASP A 49 7.79 7.54 -9.12
N LEU A 50 7.31 8.55 -8.37
CA LEU A 50 6.12 9.29 -8.75
C LEU A 50 6.35 10.09 -10.04
N LEU A 51 7.51 10.75 -10.18
CA LEU A 51 7.87 11.48 -11.38
C LEU A 51 7.85 10.57 -12.60
N ARG A 52 8.49 9.41 -12.49
CA ARG A 52 8.50 8.39 -13.53
C ARG A 52 7.08 7.94 -13.87
N SER A 53 6.27 7.65 -12.87
CA SER A 53 4.91 7.13 -13.09
C SER A 53 3.99 8.15 -13.76
N ILE A 54 4.01 9.42 -13.33
CA ILE A 54 3.25 10.50 -13.98
C ILE A 54 3.81 10.78 -15.38
N GLY A 55 5.13 10.77 -15.56
CA GLY A 55 5.78 10.95 -16.86
C GLY A 55 5.34 9.90 -17.89
N PHE A 56 5.41 8.62 -17.53
CA PHE A 56 4.86 7.54 -18.36
C PHE A 56 3.35 7.69 -18.60
N GLY A 57 2.59 8.10 -17.58
CA GLY A 57 1.16 8.39 -17.72
C GLY A 57 0.88 9.50 -18.74
N LYS A 58 1.67 10.57 -18.73
CA LYS A 58 1.55 11.68 -19.69
C LYS A 58 1.77 11.17 -21.12
N GLU A 59 2.79 10.35 -21.30
CA GLU A 59 3.15 9.76 -22.59
C GLU A 59 2.20 8.65 -23.07
N PHE A 60 1.44 8.01 -22.17
CA PHE A 60 0.43 7.02 -22.52
C PHE A 60 -0.58 7.57 -23.54
N TRP A 61 -0.94 8.86 -23.47
CA TRP A 61 -1.90 9.43 -24.42
C TRP A 61 -1.37 9.56 -25.85
N LYS A 62 -0.05 9.47 -26.03
CA LYS A 62 0.60 9.42 -27.33
C LYS A 62 0.84 7.99 -27.81
N TYR A 63 1.35 7.11 -26.95
CA TYR A 63 1.74 5.74 -27.32
C TYR A 63 0.66 4.68 -27.08
N GLY A 64 -0.38 5.01 -26.31
CA GLY A 64 -1.49 4.12 -25.96
C GLY A 64 -1.01 2.81 -25.32
N LEU A 65 -1.61 1.69 -25.76
CA LEU A 65 -1.28 0.36 -25.24
C LEU A 65 0.16 -0.09 -25.59
N THR A 66 0.86 0.61 -26.47
CA THR A 66 2.25 0.28 -26.84
C THR A 66 3.30 0.90 -25.91
N ILE A 67 2.88 1.69 -24.90
CA ILE A 67 3.77 2.43 -23.98
C ILE A 67 4.88 1.56 -23.35
N TYR A 68 4.62 0.27 -23.10
CA TYR A 68 5.61 -0.66 -22.53
C TYR A 68 6.78 -1.00 -23.47
N ASN A 69 6.70 -0.65 -24.75
CA ASN A 69 7.78 -0.88 -25.71
C ASN A 69 8.86 0.21 -25.64
N TYR A 70 8.58 1.32 -24.96
CA TYR A 70 9.41 2.52 -25.03
C TYR A 70 10.11 2.78 -23.69
N PRO A 71 11.45 2.89 -23.67
CA PRO A 71 12.16 3.51 -22.57
C PRO A 71 11.97 5.03 -22.59
N ALA A 72 12.29 5.69 -21.48
CA ALA A 72 12.13 7.15 -21.32
C ALA A 72 12.77 7.98 -22.43
N GLU A 73 13.94 7.58 -22.90
CA GLU A 73 14.72 8.33 -23.88
C GLU A 73 13.96 8.57 -25.19
N HIS A 74 12.93 7.75 -25.48
CA HIS A 74 12.04 7.95 -26.63
C HIS A 74 11.03 9.09 -26.42
N PHE A 75 10.92 9.64 -25.22
CA PHE A 75 10.06 10.78 -24.88
C PHE A 75 10.78 12.09 -25.20
N VAL A 76 11.01 12.32 -26.50
CA VAL A 76 11.78 13.48 -27.02
C VAL A 76 11.19 14.80 -26.51
N GLY A 77 12.06 15.68 -26.01
CA GLY A 77 11.67 17.00 -25.52
C GLY A 77 11.08 17.00 -24.10
N THR A 78 11.21 15.90 -23.36
CA THR A 78 10.71 15.79 -21.99
C THR A 78 11.86 15.76 -20.96
N PRO A 79 12.13 16.85 -20.23
CA PRO A 79 13.24 16.91 -19.28
C PRO A 79 13.16 15.84 -18.17
N TYR A 80 11.94 15.42 -17.79
CA TYR A 80 11.75 14.39 -16.76
C TYR A 80 12.25 13.00 -17.17
N ALA A 81 12.34 12.69 -18.46
CA ALA A 81 12.83 11.42 -18.95
C ALA A 81 14.34 11.25 -18.74
N GLN A 82 15.09 12.36 -18.60
CA GLN A 82 16.54 12.35 -18.39
C GLN A 82 16.95 11.73 -17.05
N HIS A 83 16.02 11.64 -16.08
CA HIS A 83 16.29 11.00 -14.80
C HIS A 83 16.36 9.47 -14.88
N TRP A 84 15.82 8.87 -15.94
CA TRP A 84 15.71 7.42 -16.09
C TRP A 84 15.69 6.98 -17.57
N PRO A 85 16.63 7.46 -18.41
CA PRO A 85 16.56 7.39 -19.88
C PRO A 85 16.27 5.98 -20.42
N TYR A 86 16.88 4.95 -19.83
CA TYR A 86 16.77 3.57 -20.29
C TYR A 86 15.66 2.75 -19.61
N GLN A 87 14.91 3.37 -18.69
CA GLN A 87 13.91 2.65 -17.92
C GLN A 87 12.60 2.55 -18.68
N HIS A 88 12.02 1.35 -18.65
CA HIS A 88 10.67 1.07 -19.15
C HIS A 88 9.67 1.17 -18.00
N PHE A 89 8.38 1.26 -18.32
CA PHE A 89 7.36 1.07 -17.31
C PHE A 89 7.27 -0.41 -16.96
N ILE A 90 7.46 -0.74 -15.67
CA ILE A 90 7.56 -2.13 -15.20
C ILE A 90 6.43 -2.54 -14.24
N TYR A 91 5.41 -1.68 -14.09
CA TYR A 91 4.27 -1.99 -13.24
C TYR A 91 3.10 -2.57 -14.02
N PRO A 92 2.20 -3.31 -13.35
CA PRO A 92 0.98 -3.83 -13.95
C PRO A 92 0.10 -2.78 -14.66
N ALA A 93 -0.73 -3.26 -15.59
CA ALA A 93 -1.54 -2.44 -16.48
C ALA A 93 -2.44 -1.40 -15.80
N LEU A 94 -3.06 -1.72 -14.66
CA LEU A 94 -3.96 -0.76 -13.99
C LEU A 94 -3.18 0.39 -13.34
N ALA A 95 -1.92 0.16 -12.94
CA ALA A 95 -1.06 1.26 -12.49
C ALA A 95 -0.79 2.25 -13.63
N MET A 96 -0.46 1.76 -14.83
CA MET A 96 -0.29 2.62 -16.02
C MET A 96 -1.56 3.43 -16.32
N LEU A 97 -2.72 2.76 -16.36
CA LEU A 97 -4.00 3.43 -16.63
C LEU A 97 -4.36 4.48 -15.57
N PHE A 98 -4.08 4.19 -14.30
CA PHE A 98 -4.27 5.14 -13.20
C PHE A 98 -3.41 6.40 -13.42
N PHE A 99 -2.11 6.25 -13.66
CA PHE A 99 -1.24 7.40 -13.87
C PHE A 99 -1.50 8.13 -15.19
N ALA A 100 -1.97 7.43 -16.23
CA ALA A 100 -2.47 8.05 -17.44
C ALA A 100 -3.67 8.96 -17.15
N LEU A 101 -4.62 8.53 -16.32
CA LEU A 101 -5.74 9.38 -15.91
C LEU A 101 -5.29 10.57 -15.05
N VAL A 102 -4.43 10.35 -14.06
CA VAL A 102 -3.91 11.42 -13.19
C VAL A 102 -3.19 12.49 -14.02
N SER A 103 -2.29 12.07 -14.91
CA SER A 103 -1.54 12.97 -15.78
C SER A 103 -2.40 13.66 -16.84
N LYS A 104 -3.53 13.07 -17.25
CA LYS A 104 -4.49 13.73 -18.15
C LYS A 104 -5.15 14.94 -17.52
N ILE A 105 -5.42 14.87 -16.21
CA ILE A 105 -6.07 15.95 -15.46
C ILE A 105 -5.05 17.03 -15.14
N TRP A 106 -3.96 16.67 -14.46
CA TRP A 106 -2.88 17.59 -14.14
C TRP A 106 -1.57 16.81 -13.96
N PRO A 107 -0.65 16.86 -14.93
CA PRO A 107 0.59 16.10 -14.87
C PRO A 107 1.59 16.80 -13.94
N ALA A 108 1.36 16.74 -12.63
CA ALA A 108 2.17 17.40 -11.61
C ALA A 108 2.40 16.48 -10.39
N LEU A 109 3.58 16.53 -9.77
CA LEU A 109 3.87 15.72 -8.58
C LEU A 109 2.93 16.05 -7.42
N PHE A 110 2.64 17.34 -7.20
CA PHE A 110 1.69 17.77 -6.18
C PHE A 110 0.33 17.11 -6.36
N PHE A 111 -0.21 17.13 -7.59
CA PHE A 111 -1.51 16.54 -7.89
C PHE A 111 -1.51 15.02 -7.70
N GLY A 112 -0.47 14.33 -8.16
CA GLY A 112 -0.31 12.90 -7.92
C GLY A 112 -0.32 12.55 -6.42
N LYS A 113 0.42 13.29 -5.61
CA LYS A 113 0.43 13.12 -4.14
C LYS A 113 -0.93 13.40 -3.52
N LEU A 114 -1.61 14.47 -3.96
CA LEU A 114 -2.94 14.81 -3.47
C LEU A 114 -3.94 13.69 -3.73
N VAL A 115 -3.93 13.10 -4.93
CA VAL A 115 -4.79 11.94 -5.26
C VAL A 115 -4.47 10.74 -4.38
N LEU A 116 -3.18 10.40 -4.21
CA LEU A 116 -2.76 9.28 -3.36
C LEU A 116 -3.12 9.50 -1.88
N THR A 117 -2.99 10.72 -1.37
CA THR A 117 -3.42 11.11 -0.01
C THR A 117 -4.94 11.01 0.14
N GLY A 118 -5.72 11.40 -0.89
CA GLY A 118 -7.16 11.19 -0.91
C GLY A 118 -7.52 9.70 -0.84
N ILE A 119 -6.80 8.86 -1.58
CA ILE A 119 -6.95 7.39 -1.53
C ILE A 119 -6.63 6.87 -0.12
N GLU A 120 -5.61 7.38 0.56
CA GLU A 120 -5.32 7.02 1.96
C GLU A 120 -6.47 7.35 2.92
N GLY A 121 -7.14 8.49 2.74
CA GLY A 121 -8.34 8.82 3.50
C GLY A 121 -9.48 7.83 3.26
N LEU A 122 -9.67 7.41 1.99
CA LEU A 122 -10.64 6.36 1.64
C LEU A 122 -10.25 4.99 2.22
N ASN A 123 -8.96 4.65 2.23
CA ASN A 123 -8.44 3.43 2.86
C ASN A 123 -8.74 3.42 4.36
N ALA A 124 -8.47 4.53 5.07
CA ALA A 124 -8.82 4.68 6.48
C ALA A 124 -10.32 4.47 6.72
N PHE A 125 -11.17 5.07 5.89
CA PHE A 125 -12.61 4.87 5.96
C PHE A 125 -13.02 3.40 5.76
N LEU A 126 -12.45 2.71 4.77
CA LEU A 126 -12.70 1.28 4.54
C LEU A 126 -12.20 0.41 5.69
N ILE A 127 -11.05 0.73 6.28
CA ILE A 127 -10.52 0.06 7.47
C ILE A 127 -11.52 0.18 8.62
N TRP A 128 -12.09 1.37 8.85
CA TRP A 128 -13.17 1.54 9.84
C TRP A 128 -14.38 0.66 9.49
N LYS A 129 -14.84 0.65 8.23
CA LYS A 129 -16.00 -0.16 7.82
C LYS A 129 -15.78 -1.68 7.92
N ILE A 130 -14.55 -2.15 7.73
CA ILE A 130 -14.20 -3.57 7.83
C ILE A 130 -14.02 -3.98 9.30
N SER A 131 -13.30 -3.17 10.08
CA SER A 131 -12.91 -3.52 11.45
C SER A 131 -13.93 -3.13 12.51
N GLY A 132 -14.80 -2.15 12.23
CA GLY A 132 -15.67 -1.50 13.21
C GLY A 132 -14.92 -0.55 14.16
N ASP A 133 -13.63 -0.28 13.91
CA ASP A 133 -12.74 0.41 14.84
C ASP A 133 -12.26 1.76 14.27
N ARG A 134 -12.80 2.86 14.81
CA ARG A 134 -12.42 4.22 14.38
C ARG A 134 -10.99 4.58 14.78
N LEU A 135 -10.53 4.11 15.94
CA LEU A 135 -9.17 4.37 16.39
C LEU A 135 -8.17 3.69 15.47
N LEU A 136 -8.44 2.44 15.06
CA LEU A 136 -7.59 1.72 14.10
C LEU A 136 -7.47 2.46 12.76
N ALA A 137 -8.59 2.98 12.25
CA ALA A 137 -8.62 3.80 11.03
C ALA A 137 -7.83 5.11 11.19
N LEU A 138 -7.95 5.78 12.33
CA LEU A 138 -7.16 6.98 12.59
C LEU A 138 -5.67 6.65 12.70
N LEU A 139 -5.31 5.61 13.44
CA LEU A 139 -3.93 5.15 13.60
C LEU A 139 -3.26 4.83 12.25
N TYR A 140 -3.99 4.22 11.32
CA TYR A 140 -3.56 4.06 9.93
C TYR A 140 -3.27 5.40 9.26
N TYR A 141 -4.23 6.32 9.33
CA TYR A 141 -4.17 7.61 8.67
C TYR A 141 -3.14 8.57 9.27
N ILE A 142 -2.76 8.41 10.55
CA ILE A 142 -1.68 9.20 11.17
C ILE A 142 -0.32 8.49 11.11
N SER A 143 -0.25 7.28 10.55
CA SER A 143 0.97 6.48 10.61
C SER A 143 2.16 7.20 9.96
N PRO A 144 3.34 7.24 10.61
CA PRO A 144 4.55 7.81 10.05
C PRO A 144 4.83 7.31 8.62
N ALA A 145 4.67 6.00 8.41
CA ALA A 145 4.85 5.37 7.09
C ALA A 145 3.98 6.03 6.01
N SER A 146 2.68 6.22 6.28
CA SER A 146 1.78 6.80 5.28
C SER A 146 1.98 8.31 5.11
N LEU A 147 2.30 9.03 6.20
CA LEU A 147 2.65 10.45 6.11
C LEU A 147 3.88 10.66 5.22
N TRP A 148 4.96 9.93 5.49
CA TRP A 148 6.20 10.07 4.74
C TRP A 148 6.11 9.47 3.34
N TRP A 149 5.90 8.16 3.22
CA TRP A 149 6.03 7.50 1.93
C TRP A 149 4.91 7.90 0.95
N VAL A 150 3.69 8.16 1.42
CA VAL A 150 2.58 8.55 0.53
C VAL A 150 2.52 10.06 0.35
N SER A 151 2.29 10.81 1.43
CA SER A 151 2.01 12.26 1.30
C SER A 151 3.26 13.05 0.95
N ARG A 152 4.42 12.68 1.49
CA ARG A 152 5.69 13.37 1.26
C ARG A 152 6.43 12.87 0.03
N GLU A 153 6.49 11.56 -0.22
CA GLU A 153 7.27 10.98 -1.32
C GLU A 153 6.43 10.58 -2.55
N GLY A 154 5.14 10.29 -2.38
CA GLY A 154 4.27 9.94 -3.51
C GLY A 154 4.30 8.46 -3.89
N GLN A 155 4.66 7.58 -2.97
CA GLN A 155 4.59 6.14 -3.15
C GLN A 155 3.13 5.68 -3.27
N TYR A 156 2.84 4.85 -4.27
CA TYR A 156 1.48 4.60 -4.75
C TYR A 156 0.82 3.32 -4.20
N GLU A 157 1.42 2.69 -3.18
CA GLU A 157 0.88 1.60 -2.38
C GLU A 157 -0.56 1.79 -1.91
N PRO A 158 -1.06 3.03 -1.62
CA PRO A 158 -2.47 3.22 -1.30
C PRO A 158 -3.43 2.67 -2.35
N LEU A 159 -3.04 2.65 -3.63
CA LEU A 159 -3.90 2.18 -4.72
C LEU A 159 -4.15 0.66 -4.71
N PRO A 160 -3.14 -0.24 -4.67
CA PRO A 160 -3.37 -1.66 -4.46
C PRO A 160 -4.06 -1.94 -3.12
N VAL A 161 -3.77 -1.15 -2.08
CA VAL A 161 -4.45 -1.26 -0.78
C VAL A 161 -5.94 -0.92 -0.91
N LEU A 162 -6.32 0.12 -1.66
CA LEU A 162 -7.72 0.50 -1.90
C LEU A 162 -8.52 -0.65 -2.51
N PHE A 163 -8.03 -1.20 -3.63
CA PHE A 163 -8.71 -2.33 -4.28
C PHE A 163 -8.72 -3.57 -3.38
N GLY A 164 -7.64 -3.83 -2.63
CA GLY A 164 -7.59 -4.91 -1.65
C GLY A 164 -8.61 -4.75 -0.52
N LEU A 165 -8.76 -3.54 0.03
CA LEU A 165 -9.73 -3.24 1.09
C LEU A 165 -11.16 -3.33 0.57
N ILE A 166 -11.45 -2.81 -0.63
CA ILE A 166 -12.75 -2.99 -1.29
C ILE A 166 -13.03 -4.49 -1.46
N ALA A 167 -12.05 -5.27 -1.88
CA ALA A 167 -12.18 -6.72 -2.03
C ALA A 167 -12.54 -7.39 -0.70
N LEU A 168 -11.81 -7.10 0.39
CA LEU A 168 -12.12 -7.62 1.72
C LEU A 168 -13.50 -7.18 2.22
N TYR A 169 -13.87 -5.92 2.03
CA TYR A 169 -15.18 -5.39 2.42
C TYR A 169 -16.33 -6.10 1.69
N LEU A 170 -16.16 -6.35 0.40
CA LEU A 170 -17.19 -6.99 -0.42
C LEU A 170 -17.23 -8.51 -0.29
N LEU A 171 -16.19 -9.16 0.26
CA LEU A 171 -16.07 -10.63 0.25
C LEU A 171 -17.27 -11.35 0.85
N SER A 172 -17.83 -10.84 1.95
CA SER A 172 -19.02 -11.42 2.60
C SER A 172 -20.36 -10.90 2.04
N ARG A 173 -20.33 -9.85 1.20
CA ARG A 173 -21.52 -9.12 0.74
C ARG A 173 -21.86 -9.39 -0.72
N ARG A 174 -20.83 -9.36 -1.58
CA ARG A 174 -20.90 -9.45 -3.05
C ARG A 174 -19.62 -10.12 -3.57
N PRO A 175 -19.47 -11.45 -3.42
CA PRO A 175 -18.20 -12.13 -3.65
C PRO A 175 -17.65 -11.93 -5.06
N GLN A 176 -18.48 -11.96 -6.11
CA GLN A 176 -18.02 -11.72 -7.48
C GLN A 176 -17.29 -10.37 -7.64
N TRP A 177 -17.81 -9.31 -7.01
CA TRP A 177 -17.18 -7.99 -7.01
C TRP A 177 -15.93 -7.95 -6.14
N ALA A 178 -15.87 -8.74 -5.07
CA ALA A 178 -14.67 -8.89 -4.26
C ALA A 178 -13.52 -9.50 -5.08
N TYR A 179 -13.79 -10.55 -5.85
CA TYR A 179 -12.81 -11.20 -6.72
C TYR A 179 -12.36 -10.29 -7.87
N LEU A 180 -13.27 -9.52 -8.47
CA LEU A 180 -12.89 -8.48 -9.44
C LEU A 180 -11.93 -7.47 -8.80
N ASN A 181 -12.24 -6.94 -7.61
CA ASN A 181 -11.38 -5.97 -6.94
C ASN A 181 -10.04 -6.56 -6.50
N LEU A 182 -9.99 -7.84 -6.12
CA LEU A 182 -8.72 -8.52 -5.85
C LEU A 182 -7.85 -8.60 -7.12
N ALA A 183 -8.46 -8.91 -8.28
CA ALA A 183 -7.77 -8.88 -9.55
C ALA A 183 -7.25 -7.47 -9.89
N LEU A 184 -8.08 -6.43 -9.70
CA LEU A 184 -7.67 -5.04 -9.88
C LEU A 184 -6.52 -4.64 -8.93
N ALA A 185 -6.53 -5.10 -7.68
CA ALA A 185 -5.43 -4.90 -6.74
C ALA A 185 -4.13 -5.53 -7.26
N ILE A 186 -4.18 -6.78 -7.73
CA ILE A 186 -3.02 -7.47 -8.35
C ILE A 186 -2.55 -6.71 -9.61
N GLN A 187 -3.48 -6.15 -10.38
CA GLN A 187 -3.23 -5.34 -11.58
C GLN A 187 -2.67 -3.95 -11.30
N THR A 188 -2.49 -3.56 -10.04
CA THR A 188 -1.77 -2.33 -9.66
C THR A 188 -0.40 -2.63 -9.08
N LYS A 189 -0.30 -3.71 -8.29
CA LYS A 189 0.95 -4.28 -7.78
C LYS A 189 0.70 -5.75 -7.46
N TYR A 190 1.70 -6.63 -7.58
CA TYR A 190 1.46 -8.07 -7.39
C TYR A 190 1.22 -8.50 -5.94
N THR A 191 1.62 -7.69 -4.96
CA THR A 191 1.61 -8.07 -3.53
C THR A 191 0.22 -8.43 -2.98
N PRO A 192 -0.91 -7.81 -3.37
CA PRO A 192 -2.25 -8.26 -2.95
C PRO A 192 -2.58 -9.69 -3.39
N GLY A 193 -1.84 -10.27 -4.35
CA GLY A 193 -1.97 -11.68 -4.73
C GLY A 193 -1.76 -12.64 -3.55
N PHE A 194 -1.02 -12.23 -2.52
CA PHE A 194 -0.90 -13.02 -1.28
C PHE A 194 -2.20 -13.11 -0.47
N LEU A 195 -3.27 -12.38 -0.82
CA LEU A 195 -4.61 -12.59 -0.27
C LEU A 195 -5.33 -13.80 -0.88
N LEU A 196 -4.87 -14.35 -2.01
CA LEU A 196 -5.55 -15.46 -2.70
C LEU A 196 -5.83 -16.66 -1.79
N PRO A 197 -4.91 -17.14 -0.94
CA PRO A 197 -5.21 -18.26 -0.04
C PRO A 197 -6.40 -17.97 0.91
N TYR A 198 -6.55 -16.73 1.36
CA TYR A 198 -7.69 -16.32 2.20
C TYR A 198 -9.00 -16.31 1.41
N PHE A 199 -8.98 -15.79 0.17
CA PHE A 199 -10.15 -15.74 -0.71
C PHE A 199 -10.61 -17.15 -1.12
N LEU A 200 -9.69 -17.98 -1.62
CA LEU A 200 -9.96 -19.36 -2.03
C LEU A 200 -10.60 -20.19 -0.91
N ARG A 201 -10.23 -19.91 0.34
CA ARG A 201 -10.83 -20.54 1.51
C ARG A 201 -12.30 -20.14 1.73
N LYS A 202 -12.67 -18.87 1.48
CA LYS A 202 -13.98 -18.34 1.89
C LYS A 202 -15.11 -18.82 0.98
N LYS A 203 -14.94 -18.79 -0.35
CA LYS A 203 -15.85 -19.38 -1.37
C LYS A 203 -15.35 -19.06 -2.78
N ILE A 204 -15.17 -20.06 -3.64
CA ILE A 204 -14.96 -19.85 -5.09
C ILE A 204 -16.01 -20.60 -5.90
N GLY A 205 -16.72 -19.88 -6.76
CA GLY A 205 -17.60 -20.44 -7.78
C GLY A 205 -17.22 -19.91 -9.16
N TRP A 206 -17.94 -20.35 -10.20
CA TRP A 206 -17.65 -19.95 -11.57
C TRP A 206 -17.83 -18.44 -11.80
N LYS A 207 -18.78 -17.78 -11.10
CA LYS A 207 -19.02 -16.34 -11.21
C LYS A 207 -17.85 -15.54 -10.64
N GLU A 208 -17.35 -15.95 -9.49
CA GLU A 208 -16.18 -15.37 -8.85
C GLU A 208 -14.94 -15.53 -9.72
N GLY A 209 -14.74 -16.73 -10.29
CA GLY A 209 -13.67 -16.99 -11.26
C GLY A 209 -13.78 -16.09 -12.49
N LEU A 210 -14.97 -15.96 -13.08
CA LEU A 210 -15.21 -15.08 -14.23
C LEU A 210 -14.89 -13.63 -13.92
N PHE A 211 -15.37 -13.09 -12.79
CA PHE A 211 -15.11 -11.70 -12.41
C PHE A 211 -13.63 -11.46 -12.08
N PHE A 212 -12.96 -12.43 -11.46
CA PHE A 212 -11.51 -12.39 -11.27
C PHE A 212 -10.80 -12.29 -12.63
N SER A 213 -11.12 -13.16 -13.58
CA SER A 213 -10.55 -13.15 -14.94
C SER A 213 -10.84 -11.85 -15.68
N VAL A 214 -12.05 -11.30 -15.57
CA VAL A 214 -12.42 -10.00 -16.17
C VAL A 214 -11.54 -8.87 -15.64
N GLY A 215 -11.13 -8.91 -14.38
CA GLY A 215 -10.20 -7.94 -13.81
C GLY A 215 -8.83 -7.91 -14.50
N PHE A 216 -8.44 -8.98 -15.20
CA PHE A 216 -7.18 -9.08 -15.95
C PHE A 216 -7.29 -8.61 -17.42
N ILE A 217 -8.46 -8.17 -17.88
CA ILE A 217 -8.64 -7.65 -19.25
C ILE A 217 -7.60 -6.56 -19.61
N PRO A 218 -7.29 -5.57 -18.76
CA PRO A 218 -6.25 -4.58 -19.08
C PRO A 218 -4.91 -5.23 -19.41
N SER A 219 -4.43 -6.17 -18.59
CA SER A 219 -3.18 -6.91 -18.87
C SER A 219 -3.22 -7.65 -20.21
N ILE A 220 -4.35 -8.27 -20.55
CA ILE A 220 -4.50 -8.96 -21.83
C ILE A 220 -4.37 -7.97 -22.98
N LEU A 221 -5.03 -6.80 -22.89
CA LEU A 221 -4.97 -5.78 -23.92
C LEU A 221 -3.55 -5.22 -24.13
N PHE A 222 -2.81 -4.98 -23.04
CA PHE A 222 -1.40 -4.57 -23.13
C PHE A 222 -0.53 -5.70 -23.70
N ALA A 223 -0.69 -6.95 -23.23
CA ALA A 223 0.07 -8.10 -23.73
C ALA A 223 -0.12 -8.34 -25.23
N LEU A 224 -1.31 -8.05 -25.79
CA LEU A 224 -1.59 -8.19 -27.22
C LEU A 224 -0.98 -7.07 -28.09
N ARG A 225 -0.56 -5.96 -27.48
CA ARG A 225 -0.13 -4.75 -28.21
C ARG A 225 1.29 -4.32 -27.91
N SER A 226 1.92 -4.87 -26.87
CA SER A 226 3.23 -4.45 -26.40
C SER A 226 4.01 -5.61 -25.79
N GLU A 227 5.28 -5.35 -25.47
CA GLU A 227 6.17 -6.23 -24.72
C GLU A 227 5.82 -6.31 -23.23
N TYR A 228 4.55 -6.08 -22.87
CA TYR A 228 4.07 -5.95 -21.50
C TYR A 228 4.55 -7.09 -20.60
N ILE A 229 4.33 -8.34 -21.02
CA ILE A 229 4.71 -9.54 -20.27
C ILE A 229 6.23 -9.60 -20.04
N PHE A 230 7.02 -9.29 -21.06
CA PHE A 230 8.47 -9.25 -20.93
C PHE A 230 8.90 -8.18 -19.93
N ARG A 231 8.36 -6.96 -20.03
CA ARG A 231 8.76 -5.84 -19.15
C ARG A 231 8.40 -6.04 -17.68
N ILE A 232 7.26 -6.67 -17.39
CA ILE A 232 6.87 -6.91 -15.99
C ILE A 232 7.67 -8.04 -15.32
N PHE A 233 8.23 -8.99 -16.09
CA PHE A 233 9.01 -10.11 -15.55
C PHE A 233 10.52 -9.93 -15.71
N THR A 234 10.97 -8.86 -16.36
CA THR A 234 12.39 -8.51 -16.51
C THR A 234 12.65 -7.10 -15.98
N PRO A 235 12.52 -6.84 -14.66
CA PRO A 235 12.61 -5.51 -14.10
C PRO A 235 14.05 -4.95 -14.16
N GLY A 236 14.31 -4.09 -15.15
CA GLY A 236 15.59 -3.41 -15.38
C GLY A 236 15.88 -2.20 -14.48
N TYR A 237 15.24 -2.08 -13.31
CA TYR A 237 15.21 -0.84 -12.54
C TYR A 237 16.36 -0.71 -11.53
N MET A 238 17.42 0.03 -11.92
CA MET A 238 18.62 0.40 -11.17
C MET A 238 19.72 -0.69 -11.02
N PRO A 239 21.01 -0.30 -11.09
CA PRO A 239 22.16 -1.20 -10.95
C PRO A 239 22.43 -1.69 -9.51
N THR A 240 21.56 -1.39 -8.54
CA THR A 240 21.76 -1.71 -7.12
C THR A 240 20.69 -2.66 -6.59
N ASP A 241 21.11 -3.75 -5.96
CA ASP A 241 20.26 -4.72 -5.26
C ASP A 241 19.90 -4.21 -3.85
N CYS A 242 19.23 -3.06 -3.77
CA CYS A 242 18.85 -2.44 -2.50
C CYS A 242 17.60 -3.09 -1.88
N ASN A 243 17.78 -3.81 -0.78
CA ASN A 243 16.68 -4.35 0.02
C ASN A 243 16.84 -4.01 1.51
N SER A 244 16.08 -3.02 1.98
CA SER A 244 16.03 -2.60 3.38
C SER A 244 15.53 -3.69 4.35
N TYR A 245 14.90 -4.75 3.83
CA TYR A 245 14.33 -5.86 4.57
C TYR A 245 15.09 -7.18 4.39
N THR A 246 16.28 -7.17 3.80
CA THR A 246 17.06 -8.39 3.53
C THR A 246 17.13 -9.34 4.76
N TRP A 247 17.22 -10.65 4.49
CA TRP A 247 17.43 -11.65 5.53
C TRP A 247 18.73 -11.41 6.30
N ASN A 248 19.80 -11.05 5.60
CA ASN A 248 21.10 -10.80 6.21
C ASN A 248 21.26 -9.31 6.56
N ILE A 249 21.11 -8.98 7.85
CA ILE A 249 21.25 -7.60 8.35
C ILE A 249 22.70 -7.06 8.31
N PHE A 250 23.67 -7.89 7.92
CA PHE A 250 25.07 -7.51 7.75
C PHE A 250 25.47 -7.37 6.28
N ASP A 251 24.54 -7.56 5.34
CA ASP A 251 24.77 -7.40 3.91
C ASP A 251 24.78 -5.91 3.53
N ALA A 252 25.93 -5.26 3.76
CA ALA A 252 26.07 -3.81 3.58
C ALA A 252 25.74 -3.33 2.16
N GLU A 253 25.98 -4.18 1.15
CA GLU A 253 25.65 -3.88 -0.25
C GLU A 253 24.13 -3.76 -0.45
N LYS A 254 23.35 -4.68 0.14
CA LYS A 254 21.88 -4.63 0.04
C LYS A 254 21.24 -3.56 0.91
N LEU A 255 21.91 -3.10 1.95
CA LEU A 255 21.36 -2.13 2.91
C LEU A 255 21.48 -0.69 2.45
N CYS A 256 22.22 -0.42 1.37
CA CYS A 256 22.25 0.87 0.65
C CYS A 256 22.43 2.10 1.56
N GLY A 257 23.38 2.02 2.49
CA GLY A 257 23.72 3.12 3.39
C GLY A 257 22.67 3.40 4.48
N THR A 258 21.70 2.50 4.67
CA THR A 258 20.74 2.61 5.78
C THR A 258 21.48 2.58 7.12
N PRO A 259 21.22 3.54 8.04
CA PRO A 259 21.75 3.49 9.40
C PRO A 259 21.49 2.15 10.08
N PHE A 260 22.51 1.53 10.66
CA PHE A 260 22.43 0.15 11.16
C PHE A 260 21.31 -0.06 12.20
N TRP A 261 21.03 0.93 13.04
CA TRP A 261 19.94 0.84 14.02
C TRP A 261 18.55 0.75 13.38
N LEU A 262 18.34 1.38 12.21
CA LEU A 262 17.10 1.24 11.42
C LEU A 262 16.99 -0.16 10.80
N VAL A 263 18.12 -0.72 10.35
CA VAL A 263 18.19 -2.10 9.87
C VAL A 263 17.76 -3.07 10.97
N VAL A 264 18.31 -2.89 12.19
CA VAL A 264 17.94 -3.71 13.36
C VAL A 264 16.46 -3.54 13.69
N ALA A 265 15.94 -2.31 13.74
CA ALA A 265 14.52 -2.06 14.02
C ALA A 265 13.60 -2.76 13.01
N ASN A 266 13.93 -2.67 11.72
CA ASN A 266 13.17 -3.32 10.66
C ASN A 266 13.27 -4.86 10.72
N ALA A 267 14.45 -5.39 11.06
CA ALA A 267 14.64 -6.82 11.26
C ALA A 267 13.78 -7.33 12.43
N LEU A 268 13.81 -6.65 13.58
CA LEU A 268 12.98 -6.98 14.74
C LEU A 268 11.49 -6.95 14.40
N LEU A 269 11.04 -5.94 13.64
CA LEU A 269 9.66 -5.84 13.18
C LEU A 269 9.28 -7.02 12.28
N THR A 270 10.05 -7.29 11.22
CA THR A 270 9.72 -8.32 10.24
C THR A 270 9.87 -9.75 10.80
N TYR A 271 10.92 -10.03 11.57
CA TYR A 271 11.07 -11.31 12.27
C TYR A 271 10.00 -11.50 13.34
N GLY A 272 9.69 -10.44 14.10
CA GLY A 272 8.62 -10.46 15.10
C GLY A 272 7.27 -10.81 14.48
N ILE A 273 6.92 -10.21 13.33
CA ILE A 273 5.69 -10.54 12.60
C ILE A 273 5.67 -12.02 12.18
N LEU A 274 6.77 -12.54 11.61
CA LEU A 274 6.86 -13.94 11.19
C LEU A 274 6.70 -14.91 12.38
N ILE A 275 7.43 -14.66 13.48
CA ILE A 275 7.38 -15.48 14.69
C ILE A 275 5.97 -15.46 15.28
N LEU A 276 5.35 -14.28 15.43
CA LEU A 276 4.00 -14.15 15.96
C LEU A 276 2.97 -14.84 15.07
N CYS A 277 3.06 -14.70 13.75
CA CYS A 277 2.19 -15.41 12.81
C CYS A 277 2.33 -16.93 12.98
N LEU A 278 3.55 -17.45 13.10
CA LEU A 278 3.81 -18.88 13.31
C LEU A 278 3.24 -19.37 14.65
N VAL A 279 3.47 -18.63 15.74
CA VAL A 279 2.96 -18.97 17.07
C VAL A 279 1.43 -18.98 17.09
N PHE A 280 0.78 -17.96 16.51
CA PHE A 280 -0.68 -17.91 16.47
C PHE A 280 -1.24 -18.99 15.53
N ALA A 281 -0.64 -19.20 14.35
CA ALA A 281 -1.02 -20.29 13.46
C ALA A 281 -0.93 -21.65 14.16
N ALA A 282 0.18 -21.95 14.84
CA ALA A 282 0.38 -23.22 15.57
C ALA A 282 -0.66 -23.40 16.68
N ARG A 283 -0.93 -22.35 17.48
CA ARG A 283 -2.01 -22.36 18.49
C ARG A 283 -3.39 -22.67 17.89
N ARG A 284 -3.67 -22.22 16.66
CA ARG A 284 -4.94 -22.52 15.97
C ARG A 284 -4.99 -23.94 15.41
N VAL A 285 -3.86 -24.50 14.93
CA VAL A 285 -3.79 -25.90 14.46
C VAL A 285 -4.06 -26.87 15.62
N LEU A 286 -3.46 -26.61 16.78
CA LEU A 286 -3.64 -27.45 17.98
C LEU A 286 -5.06 -27.40 18.55
N SER A 287 -5.85 -26.38 18.19
CA SER A 287 -7.25 -26.27 18.56
C SER A 287 -8.13 -26.91 17.48
N LEU A 288 -8.58 -28.16 17.71
CA LEU A 288 -9.37 -28.96 16.75
C LEU A 288 -10.63 -28.24 16.22
N SER A 289 -11.23 -27.34 17.00
CA SER A 289 -12.40 -26.54 16.57
C SER A 289 -12.04 -25.33 15.69
N LYS A 290 -10.75 -25.00 15.54
CA LYS A 290 -10.24 -23.78 14.87
C LYS A 290 -9.19 -24.02 13.80
N GLY A 291 -8.79 -25.25 13.49
CA GLY A 291 -7.67 -25.60 12.59
C GLY A 291 -7.72 -24.96 11.19
N ARG A 292 -8.90 -24.53 10.76
CA ARG A 292 -9.15 -23.83 9.50
C ARG A 292 -8.75 -22.34 9.51
N ARG A 293 -8.41 -21.73 10.65
CA ARG A 293 -8.09 -20.29 10.77
C ARG A 293 -6.66 -19.91 10.36
N VAL A 294 -5.78 -20.87 10.08
CA VAL A 294 -4.37 -20.62 9.71
C VAL A 294 -4.22 -19.76 8.45
N PHE A 295 -5.14 -19.91 7.49
CA PHE A 295 -5.14 -19.12 6.24
C PHE A 295 -5.27 -17.61 6.45
N GLN A 296 -5.67 -17.16 7.65
CA GLN A 296 -5.78 -15.74 8.00
C GLN A 296 -4.42 -15.06 8.17
N TYR A 297 -3.37 -15.82 8.46
CA TYR A 297 -2.00 -15.31 8.64
C TYR A 297 -1.14 -15.53 7.39
N LEU A 298 -1.54 -16.46 6.51
CA LEU A 298 -0.72 -16.91 5.38
C LEU A 298 -0.38 -15.76 4.42
N GLY A 299 -1.34 -14.87 4.13
CA GLY A 299 -1.07 -13.72 3.27
C GLY A 299 0.00 -12.77 3.83
N LEU A 300 -0.06 -12.49 5.14
CA LEU A 300 0.95 -11.67 5.82
C LEU A 300 2.32 -12.35 5.83
N VAL A 301 2.37 -13.66 6.13
CA VAL A 301 3.63 -14.43 6.13
C VAL A 301 4.27 -14.43 4.74
N LEU A 302 3.50 -14.75 3.69
CA LEU A 302 3.99 -14.76 2.31
C LEU A 302 4.48 -13.38 1.89
N PHE A 303 3.76 -12.32 2.27
CA PHE A 303 4.16 -10.95 1.99
C PHE A 303 5.51 -10.59 2.64
N ILE A 304 5.69 -10.89 3.94
CA ILE A 304 6.96 -10.61 4.62
C ILE A 304 8.09 -11.43 4.00
N ILE A 305 7.90 -12.73 3.75
CA ILE A 305 8.90 -13.57 3.09
C ILE A 305 9.28 -12.99 1.72
N PHE A 306 8.30 -12.58 0.92
CA PHE A 306 8.52 -11.95 -0.37
C PHE A 306 9.39 -10.70 -0.23
N VAL A 307 8.99 -9.75 0.61
CA VAL A 307 9.71 -8.48 0.80
C VAL A 307 11.15 -8.71 1.28
N LYS A 308 11.40 -9.70 2.14
CA LYS A 308 12.76 -10.06 2.59
C LYS A 308 13.59 -10.78 1.53
N SER A 309 12.96 -11.41 0.54
CA SER A 309 13.63 -12.28 -0.44
C SER A 309 13.83 -11.66 -1.81
N VAL A 310 13.06 -10.62 -2.17
CA VAL A 310 13.27 -9.90 -3.42
C VAL A 310 14.61 -9.17 -3.41
N GLY A 311 15.25 -9.04 -4.56
CA GLY A 311 16.50 -8.26 -4.67
C GLY A 311 16.30 -6.78 -4.31
N ARG A 312 15.07 -6.27 -4.44
CA ARG A 312 14.75 -4.85 -4.22
C ARG A 312 13.47 -4.64 -3.42
N ALA A 313 13.59 -3.99 -2.27
CA ALA A 313 12.44 -3.52 -1.49
C ALA A 313 12.79 -2.31 -0.62
N GLY A 314 12.03 -1.23 -0.79
CA GLY A 314 12.15 -0.01 0.01
C GLY A 314 11.15 0.04 1.17
N PHE A 315 11.45 0.83 2.21
CA PHE A 315 10.70 0.91 3.47
C PHE A 315 9.18 1.15 3.34
N TRP A 316 8.71 1.65 2.20
CA TRP A 316 7.30 1.88 1.94
C TRP A 316 6.47 0.60 1.75
N TYR A 317 7.09 -0.57 1.53
CA TYR A 317 6.34 -1.84 1.41
C TYR A 317 5.50 -2.15 2.65
N ILE A 318 5.90 -1.67 3.84
CA ILE A 318 5.15 -1.83 5.10
C ILE A 318 3.69 -1.34 5.00
N LEU A 319 3.40 -0.37 4.12
CA LEU A 319 2.07 0.19 3.88
C LEU A 319 1.04 -0.88 3.48
N THR A 320 1.49 -2.03 3.00
CA THR A 320 0.61 -3.14 2.61
C THR A 320 0.23 -4.04 3.79
N ILE A 321 0.94 -4.01 4.92
CA ILE A 321 0.66 -4.90 6.06
C ILE A 321 -0.76 -4.73 6.63
N PRO A 322 -1.30 -3.50 6.81
CA PRO A 322 -2.68 -3.30 7.26
C PRO A 322 -3.71 -4.12 6.48
N LEU A 323 -3.53 -4.23 5.16
CA LEU A 323 -4.41 -5.02 4.30
C LEU A 323 -4.44 -6.50 4.70
N PHE A 324 -3.28 -7.11 4.95
CA PHE A 324 -3.19 -8.51 5.39
C PHE A 324 -3.59 -8.70 6.85
N ALA A 325 -3.31 -7.73 7.73
CA ALA A 325 -3.73 -7.82 9.13
C ALA A 325 -5.27 -7.90 9.26
N LEU A 326 -6.02 -7.26 8.35
CA LEU A 326 -7.48 -7.31 8.34
C LEU A 326 -8.07 -8.69 7.99
N THR A 327 -7.30 -9.65 7.47
CA THR A 327 -7.81 -11.02 7.27
C THR A 327 -7.87 -11.83 8.56
N ILE A 328 -7.31 -11.31 9.66
CA ILE A 328 -7.28 -11.94 10.99
C ILE A 328 -8.60 -11.65 11.72
N ASP A 329 -9.35 -12.71 12.02
CA ASP A 329 -10.67 -12.58 12.65
C ASP A 329 -10.55 -12.11 14.11
N GLU A 330 -9.51 -12.55 14.82
CA GLU A 330 -9.28 -12.24 16.24
C GLU A 330 -8.92 -10.75 16.43
N PRO A 331 -9.77 -9.94 17.10
CA PRO A 331 -9.60 -8.48 17.12
C PRO A 331 -8.28 -8.01 17.72
N TRP A 332 -7.81 -8.64 18.79
CA TRP A 332 -6.57 -8.21 19.46
C TRP A 332 -5.33 -8.58 18.63
N GLU A 333 -5.31 -9.76 17.98
CA GLU A 333 -4.21 -10.17 17.09
C GLU A 333 -4.17 -9.26 15.86
N ARG A 334 -5.33 -8.97 15.27
CA ARG A 334 -5.46 -8.01 14.17
C ARG A 334 -4.90 -6.64 14.57
N ARG A 335 -5.32 -6.09 15.71
CA ARG A 335 -4.80 -4.83 16.23
C ARG A 335 -3.30 -4.86 16.45
N LEU A 336 -2.75 -5.96 16.97
CA LEU A 336 -1.31 -6.12 17.17
C LEU A 336 -0.54 -6.01 15.84
N PHE A 337 -0.86 -6.83 14.84
CA PHE A 337 -0.16 -6.78 13.54
C PHE A 337 -0.37 -5.46 12.81
N PHE A 338 -1.57 -4.88 12.94
CA PHE A 338 -1.86 -3.57 12.40
C PHE A 338 -0.98 -2.50 13.06
N SER A 339 -0.94 -2.42 14.39
CA SER A 339 -0.11 -1.45 15.12
C SER A 339 1.37 -1.62 14.82
N LEU A 340 1.87 -2.87 14.74
CA LEU A 340 3.27 -3.14 14.36
C LEU A 340 3.63 -2.50 13.01
N SER A 341 2.71 -2.49 12.04
CA SER A 341 2.96 -1.86 10.74
C SER A 341 3.02 -0.33 10.76
N LEU A 342 2.51 0.30 11.82
CA LEU A 342 2.51 1.76 11.97
C LEU A 342 3.84 2.28 12.52
N PHE A 343 4.65 1.43 13.15
CA PHE A 343 5.96 1.76 13.71
C PHE A 343 7.10 1.54 12.69
N GLU A 344 6.96 2.10 11.50
CA GLU A 344 8.05 2.13 10.52
C GLU A 344 9.06 3.21 10.93
N MET A 345 10.16 2.79 11.56
CA MET A 345 11.12 3.70 12.19
C MET A 345 11.86 4.56 11.18
N ALA A 346 12.02 4.15 9.91
CA ALA A 346 12.66 4.99 8.90
C ALA A 346 11.79 6.20 8.55
N ALA A 347 10.48 6.00 8.34
CA ALA A 347 9.54 7.09 8.12
C ALA A 347 9.47 8.04 9.32
N LEU A 348 9.48 7.49 10.54
CA LEU A 348 9.52 8.31 11.76
C LEU A 348 10.79 9.14 11.84
N HIS A 349 11.95 8.53 11.59
CA HIS A 349 13.23 9.25 11.51
C HIS A 349 13.18 10.35 10.46
N ASN A 350 12.68 10.06 9.26
CA ASN A 350 12.59 11.03 8.18
C ASN A 350 11.69 12.22 8.49
N LEU A 351 10.59 11.99 9.23
CA LEU A 351 9.68 13.05 9.65
C LEU A 351 10.25 13.94 10.78
N ILE A 352 11.03 13.36 11.70
CA ILE A 352 11.48 14.06 12.93
C ILE A 352 12.89 14.63 12.78
N ILE A 353 13.83 13.82 12.29
CA ILE A 353 15.26 14.17 12.21
C ILE A 353 15.60 14.69 10.81
N GLY A 354 15.09 14.00 9.78
CA GLY A 354 15.31 14.36 8.38
C GLY A 354 15.63 13.16 7.49
N PRO A 355 15.64 13.36 6.17
CA PRO A 355 15.87 12.29 5.20
C PRO A 355 17.27 11.67 5.36
N PHE A 356 17.35 10.35 5.25
CA PHE A 356 18.62 9.60 5.20
C PHE A 356 18.71 8.76 3.92
N GLY A 357 19.91 8.23 3.64
CA GLY A 357 20.14 7.32 2.52
C GLY A 357 20.29 8.06 1.20
N TRP A 358 19.74 7.49 0.12
CA TRP A 358 19.77 8.13 -1.20
C TRP A 358 18.86 9.35 -1.22
N VAL A 359 19.48 10.52 -1.14
CA VAL A 359 18.84 11.83 -1.29
C VAL A 359 19.13 12.32 -2.69
N SER A 360 18.09 12.62 -3.47
CA SER A 360 18.29 13.17 -4.81
C SER A 360 18.98 14.54 -4.71
N GLU A 361 20.19 14.65 -5.27
CA GLU A 361 20.96 15.92 -5.29
C GLU A 361 20.24 17.02 -6.07
N SER A 362 19.32 16.64 -6.96
CA SER A 362 18.44 17.56 -7.69
C SER A 362 17.00 17.07 -7.52
N PRO A 363 16.35 17.37 -6.37
CA PRO A 363 14.97 16.99 -6.17
C PRO A 363 14.12 17.56 -7.31
N PRO A 364 13.03 16.89 -7.71
CA PRO A 364 12.26 17.25 -8.89
C PRO A 364 11.38 18.51 -8.67
N TYR A 365 11.92 19.57 -8.09
CA TYR A 365 11.29 20.88 -7.86
C TYR A 365 10.61 21.44 -9.11
N PRO A 366 11.23 21.42 -10.31
CA PRO A 366 10.59 21.97 -11.52
C PRO A 366 9.28 21.26 -11.86
N TYR A 367 9.13 20.00 -11.46
CA TYR A 367 7.99 19.15 -11.81
C TYR A 367 6.90 19.12 -10.74
N LEU A 368 7.07 19.90 -9.66
CA LEU A 368 6.11 19.92 -8.56
C LEU A 368 4.72 20.38 -9.04
N TRP A 369 4.71 21.37 -9.94
CA TRP A 369 3.50 22.04 -10.42
C TRP A 369 3.11 21.68 -11.87
N GLY A 370 3.95 20.93 -12.59
CA GLY A 370 3.67 20.48 -13.96
C GLY A 370 4.87 19.84 -14.66
N LEU A 371 4.61 18.88 -15.55
CA LEU A 371 5.55 18.22 -16.46
C LEU A 371 5.47 18.75 -17.89
#